data_AF-A0A1Q3CL35-F1
#
_entry.id   AF-A0A1Q3CL35-F1
#
_cell.length_a   1.000
_cell.length_b   1.000
_cell.length_c   1.000
_cell.angle_alpha   90.00
_cell.angle_beta   90.00
_cell.angle_gamma   90.00
#
_symmetry.space_group_name_H-M   'P 1'
#
loop_
_entity.id
_entity.type
_entity.pdbx_description
1 polymer ?
#
loop_
_entity_poly.entity_id
_entity_poly.type
_entity_poly.pdbx_seq_one_letter_code
_entity_poly.pdbx_strand_id
1 'polypeptide(L)'
;EAQGDFTRWCQLGGLWTFVALHGTFGLIGFMLRQFELARFVQRPYNAITFSVPIAVFVSVFLIYPLGQSGWFFAPITGLWMSALGVVGLALNLRAYDFVSQEIRAAKDPEFETFYTKNILLNEGIRPWMATQDQPHENLIFPEEVLPRGNAL
;
A
#
# COMPACT_ATOMS: atom_id res chain seq x y z
N GLU A 1 -8.18 -8.92 -31.29
CA GLU A 1 -6.81 -8.46 -31.65
C GLU A 1 -5.78 -9.58 -31.74
N ALA A 2 -5.73 -10.51 -30.78
CA ALA A 2 -4.69 -11.54 -30.76
C ALA A 2 -4.97 -12.81 -31.60
N GLN A 3 -6.21 -13.01 -32.07
CA GLN A 3 -6.60 -14.18 -32.90
C GLN A 3 -6.24 -15.54 -32.28
N GLY A 4 -6.21 -15.64 -30.96
CA GLY A 4 -5.87 -16.87 -30.23
C GLY A 4 -4.37 -17.09 -30.00
N ASP A 5 -3.49 -16.24 -30.53
CA ASP A 5 -2.05 -16.29 -30.27
C ASP A 5 -1.73 -15.65 -28.90
N PHE A 6 -1.25 -16.47 -27.96
CA PHE A 6 -0.90 -16.05 -26.62
C PHE A 6 0.28 -15.06 -26.57
N THR A 7 1.31 -15.28 -27.37
CA THR A 7 2.49 -14.40 -27.38
C THR A 7 2.09 -13.02 -27.88
N ARG A 8 1.33 -12.99 -28.98
CA ARG A 8 0.78 -11.75 -29.53
C ARG A 8 -0.17 -11.07 -28.55
N TRP A 9 -1.00 -11.84 -27.84
CA TRP A 9 -1.91 -11.30 -26.82
C TRP A 9 -1.15 -10.60 -25.68
N CYS A 10 -0.07 -11.20 -25.19
CA CYS A 10 0.80 -10.58 -24.18
C CYS A 10 1.46 -9.29 -24.71
N GLN A 11 1.97 -9.30 -25.95
CA GLN A 11 2.58 -8.13 -26.58
C GLN A 11 1.61 -6.97 -26.77
N LEU A 12 0.34 -7.26 -27.03
CA LEU A 12 -0.73 -6.26 -27.16
C LEU A 12 -1.27 -5.76 -25.81
N GLY A 13 -0.68 -6.18 -24.69
CA GLY A 13 -1.11 -5.79 -23.34
C GLY A 13 -2.36 -6.51 -22.84
N GLY A 14 -2.73 -7.65 -23.44
CA GLY A 14 -3.91 -8.43 -23.04
C GLY A 14 -3.92 -8.88 -21.58
N LEU A 15 -2.74 -9.04 -20.97
CA LEU A 15 -2.60 -9.32 -19.53
C LEU A 15 -3.25 -8.23 -18.66
N TRP A 16 -3.26 -6.98 -19.12
CA TRP A 16 -3.84 -5.88 -18.37
C TRP A 16 -5.36 -6.06 -18.20
N THR A 17 -6.08 -6.30 -19.30
CA THR A 17 -7.53 -6.52 -19.25
C THR A 17 -7.88 -7.83 -18.56
N PHE A 18 -7.03 -8.86 -18.71
CA PHE A 18 -7.18 -10.11 -17.97
C PHE A 18 -7.16 -9.88 -16.46
N VAL A 19 -6.13 -9.20 -15.95
CA VAL A 19 -5.98 -8.93 -14.51
C VAL A 19 -7.07 -7.99 -14.01
N ALA A 20 -7.41 -6.92 -14.75
CA ALA A 20 -8.46 -6.00 -14.37
C ALA A 20 -9.82 -6.71 -14.22
N LEU A 21 -10.23 -7.49 -15.23
CA LEU A 21 -11.53 -8.15 -15.23
C LEU A 21 -11.60 -9.30 -14.21
N HIS A 22 -10.63 -10.21 -14.20
CA HIS A 22 -10.61 -11.31 -13.24
C HIS A 22 -10.42 -10.79 -11.81
N GLY A 23 -9.64 -9.72 -11.63
CA GLY A 23 -9.49 -9.02 -10.36
C GLY A 23 -10.82 -8.46 -9.85
N THR A 24 -11.62 -7.80 -10.69
CA THR A 24 -12.96 -7.32 -10.32
C THR A 24 -13.86 -8.47 -9.87
N PHE A 25 -13.95 -9.56 -10.64
CA PHE A 25 -14.75 -10.73 -10.23
C PHE A 25 -14.23 -11.39 -8.95
N GLY A 26 -12.91 -11.45 -8.79
CA GLY A 26 -12.27 -11.97 -7.57
C GLY A 26 -12.62 -11.13 -6.34
N LEU A 27 -12.60 -9.80 -6.45
CA LEU A 27 -12.98 -8.90 -5.36
C LEU A 27 -14.47 -9.02 -5.02
N ILE A 28 -15.35 -9.14 -6.02
CA ILE A 28 -16.78 -9.41 -5.80
C ILE A 28 -16.95 -10.74 -5.05
N GLY A 29 -16.30 -11.81 -5.52
CA GLY A 29 -16.33 -13.12 -4.87
C GLY A 29 -15.80 -13.08 -3.43
N PHE A 30 -14.75 -12.31 -3.18
CA PHE A 30 -14.20 -12.13 -1.83
C PHE A 30 -15.16 -11.40 -0.90
N MET A 31 -15.81 -10.33 -1.37
CA MET A 31 -16.83 -9.62 -0.59
C MET A 31 -18.05 -10.52 -0.30
N LEU A 32 -18.50 -11.29 -1.30
CA LEU A 32 -19.58 -12.26 -1.13
C LEU A 32 -19.22 -13.33 -0.09
N ARG A 33 -17.98 -13.84 -0.12
CA ARG A 33 -17.47 -14.75 0.90
C ARG A 33 -17.48 -14.13 2.29
N GLN A 34 -17.11 -12.86 2.43
CA GLN A 34 -17.18 -12.17 3.72
C GLN A 34 -18.61 -12.04 4.23
N PHE A 35 -19.58 -11.77 3.35
CA PHE A 35 -21.00 -11.79 3.72
C PHE A 35 -21.48 -13.18 4.11
N GLU A 36 -21.05 -14.22 3.41
CA GLU A 36 -21.39 -15.61 3.73
C GLU A 36 -20.87 -16.01 5.12
N LEU A 37 -19.61 -15.71 5.44
CA LEU A 37 -19.02 -15.98 6.75
C LEU A 37 -19.65 -15.15 7.86
N ALA A 38 -20.02 -13.90 7.58
CA ALA A 38 -20.71 -13.04 8.54
C ALA A 38 -22.07 -13.60 8.98
N ARG A 39 -22.75 -14.41 8.15
CA ARG A 39 -24.00 -15.08 8.55
C ARG A 39 -23.83 -16.01 9.76
N PHE A 40 -22.61 -16.49 10.02
CA PHE A 40 -22.34 -17.50 11.05
C PHE A 40 -21.63 -16.96 12.30
N VAL A 41 -20.90 -15.84 12.21
CA VAL A 41 -19.99 -15.40 13.30
C VAL A 41 -20.27 -14.00 13.81
N GLN A 42 -20.51 -13.03 12.93
CA GLN A 42 -20.55 -11.61 13.30
C GLN A 42 -21.31 -10.74 12.30
N ARG A 43 -21.69 -9.53 12.70
CA ARG A 43 -22.30 -8.55 11.79
C ARG A 43 -21.38 -8.25 10.58
N PRO A 44 -21.91 -7.99 9.39
CA PRO A 44 -21.14 -7.94 8.14
C PRO A 44 -20.33 -6.64 7.94
N TYR A 45 -19.86 -5.99 9.00
CA TYR A 45 -19.10 -4.73 8.89
C TYR A 45 -17.80 -4.90 8.11
N ASN A 46 -17.12 -6.06 8.22
CA ASN A 46 -15.91 -6.33 7.42
C ASN A 46 -16.19 -6.32 5.91
N ALA A 47 -17.33 -6.87 5.47
CA ALA A 47 -17.73 -6.85 4.07
C ALA A 47 -18.09 -5.43 3.61
N ILE A 48 -18.77 -4.65 4.46
CA ILE A 48 -19.11 -3.25 4.18
C ILE A 48 -17.83 -2.41 4.05
N THR A 49 -16.87 -2.54 4.95
CA THR A 49 -15.58 -1.84 4.85
C THR A 49 -14.79 -2.25 3.60
N PHE A 50 -14.93 -3.50 3.15
CA PHE A 50 -14.30 -3.98 1.93
C PHE A 50 -14.84 -3.34 0.63
N SER A 51 -15.98 -2.63 0.69
CA SER A 51 -16.46 -1.81 -0.43
C SER A 51 -15.48 -0.69 -0.81
N VAL A 52 -14.66 -0.20 0.13
CA VAL A 52 -13.67 0.86 -0.13
C VAL A 52 -12.57 0.37 -1.09
N PRO A 53 -11.88 -0.76 -0.84
CA PRO A 53 -10.99 -1.37 -1.82
C PRO A 53 -11.63 -1.64 -3.18
N ILE A 54 -12.89 -2.12 -3.21
CA ILE A 54 -13.62 -2.37 -4.48
C ILE A 54 -13.83 -1.06 -5.25
N ALA A 55 -14.27 0.00 -4.57
CA ALA A 55 -14.49 1.30 -5.18
C ALA A 55 -13.19 1.87 -5.77
N VAL A 56 -12.07 1.76 -5.04
CA VAL A 56 -10.75 2.18 -5.55
C VAL A 56 -10.34 1.36 -6.77
N PHE A 57 -10.46 0.02 -6.69
CA PHE A 57 -10.10 -0.85 -7.80
C PHE A 57 -10.95 -0.56 -9.05
N VAL A 58 -12.27 -0.51 -8.92
CA VAL A 58 -13.19 -0.25 -10.03
C VAL A 58 -13.01 1.16 -10.59
N SER A 59 -12.81 2.17 -9.75
CA SER A 59 -12.59 3.54 -10.22
C SER A 59 -11.29 3.67 -11.03
N VAL A 60 -10.18 3.09 -10.56
CA VAL A 60 -8.86 3.23 -11.19
C VAL A 60 -8.68 2.30 -12.39
N PHE A 61 -9.07 1.03 -12.25
CA PHE A 61 -8.83 0.01 -13.29
C PHE A 61 -9.99 -0.18 -14.26
N LEU A 62 -11.15 0.43 -14.05
CA LEU A 62 -12.28 0.35 -15.00
C LEU A 62 -12.80 1.73 -15.38
N ILE A 63 -13.36 2.47 -14.44
CA ILE A 63 -14.08 3.73 -14.75
C ILE A 63 -13.13 4.76 -15.37
N TYR A 64 -11.96 4.96 -14.77
CA TYR A 64 -10.99 5.93 -15.24
C TYR A 64 -10.55 5.67 -16.69
N PRO A 65 -9.99 4.50 -17.06
CA PRO A 65 -9.61 4.23 -18.45
C PRO A 65 -10.79 4.19 -19.43
N LEU A 66 -12.00 3.79 -18.99
CA LEU A 66 -13.20 3.89 -19.82
C LEU A 66 -13.59 5.33 -20.14
N GLY A 67 -13.28 6.28 -19.24
CA GLY A 67 -13.44 7.71 -19.46
C GLY A 67 -12.30 8.37 -20.24
N GLN A 68 -11.24 7.63 -20.57
CA GLN A 68 -10.10 8.10 -21.37
C GLN A 68 -10.12 7.46 -22.76
N SER A 69 -9.15 7.82 -23.62
CA SER A 69 -9.06 7.27 -24.99
C SER A 69 -8.56 5.81 -25.07
N GLY A 70 -8.26 5.18 -23.92
CA GLY A 70 -7.95 3.75 -23.86
C GLY A 70 -7.42 3.26 -22.51
N TRP A 71 -7.19 1.95 -22.43
CA TRP A 71 -6.71 1.28 -21.21
C TRP A 71 -5.25 1.61 -20.82
N PHE A 72 -4.50 2.25 -21.72
CA PHE A 72 -3.10 2.63 -21.53
C PHE A 72 -2.88 3.77 -20.51
N PHE A 73 -3.91 4.51 -20.12
CA PHE A 73 -3.77 5.69 -19.25
C PHE A 73 -3.60 5.37 -17.76
N ALA A 74 -4.00 4.19 -17.29
CA ALA A 74 -3.89 3.84 -15.87
C ALA A 74 -2.41 3.74 -15.36
N PRO A 75 -1.47 3.12 -16.09
CA PRO A 75 -0.04 3.16 -15.74
C PRO A 75 0.54 4.58 -15.69
N ILE A 76 0.13 5.45 -16.62
CA ILE A 76 0.59 6.86 -16.67
C ILE A 76 0.15 7.60 -15.41
N THR A 77 -1.11 7.43 -15.00
CA THR A 77 -1.61 8.06 -13.77
C THR A 77 -0.86 7.58 -12.53
N GLY A 78 -0.52 6.29 -12.45
CA GLY A 78 0.31 5.76 -11.36
C GLY A 78 1.67 6.46 -11.26
N LEU A 79 2.32 6.68 -12.40
CA LEU A 79 3.59 7.43 -12.46
C LEU A 79 3.41 8.88 -12.02
N TRP A 80 2.38 9.58 -12.50
CA TRP A 80 2.08 10.96 -12.09
C TRP A 80 1.81 11.08 -10.59
N MET A 81 1.00 10.18 -10.02
CA MET A 81 0.71 10.20 -8.58
C MET A 81 1.95 9.91 -7.73
N SER A 82 2.82 8.99 -8.17
CA SER A 82 4.10 8.73 -7.50
C SER A 82 5.04 9.94 -7.55
N ALA A 83 5.10 10.63 -8.69
CA ALA A 83 5.92 11.83 -8.85
C ALA A 83 5.48 12.97 -7.93
N LEU A 84 4.16 13.19 -7.78
CA LEU A 84 3.62 14.16 -6.81
C LEU A 84 4.05 13.82 -5.37
N GLY A 85 4.01 12.54 -4.99
CA GLY A 85 4.50 12.08 -3.70
C GLY A 85 5.99 12.40 -3.49
N VAL A 86 6.83 12.13 -4.50
CA VAL A 86 8.28 12.41 -4.46
C VAL A 86 8.57 13.91 -4.34
N VAL A 87 7.81 14.77 -5.02
CA VAL A 87 7.93 16.24 -4.85
C VAL A 87 7.65 16.65 -3.40
N GLY A 88 6.68 16.02 -2.72
CA GLY A 88 6.45 16.23 -1.29
C GLY A 88 7.64 15.81 -0.42
N LEU A 89 8.23 14.65 -0.72
CA LEU A 89 9.42 14.16 -0.01
C LEU A 89 10.62 15.11 -0.13
N ALA A 90 10.78 15.80 -1.25
CA ALA A 90 11.85 16.80 -1.42
C ALA A 90 11.77 17.97 -0.43
N LEU A 91 10.58 18.23 0.12
CA LEU A 91 10.32 19.24 1.16
C LEU A 91 10.16 18.61 2.55
N ASN A 92 10.51 17.33 2.72
CA ASN A 92 10.23 16.52 3.92
C ASN A 92 8.73 16.42 4.28
N LEU A 93 7.82 16.75 3.36
CA LEU A 93 6.37 16.65 3.55
C LEU A 93 5.93 15.19 3.37
N ARG A 94 5.96 14.44 4.47
CA ARG A 94 5.73 13.00 4.50
C ARG A 94 4.37 12.67 5.09
N ALA A 95 3.69 11.70 4.49
CA ALA A 95 2.65 10.93 5.18
C ALA A 95 3.32 9.90 6.12
N TYR A 96 4.09 10.39 7.09
CA TYR A 96 4.93 9.57 7.97
C TYR A 96 4.10 8.94 9.09
N ASP A 97 3.28 9.76 9.77
CA ASP A 97 2.52 9.30 10.93
C ASP A 97 0.99 9.43 10.76
N PHE A 98 0.27 8.49 11.36
CA PHE A 98 -1.15 8.66 11.67
C PHE A 98 -1.30 9.11 13.12
N VAL A 99 -1.57 10.41 13.32
CA VAL A 99 -1.70 11.01 14.67
C VAL A 99 -2.71 10.27 15.56
N SER A 100 -3.79 9.74 14.99
CA SER A 100 -4.76 8.95 15.74
C SER A 100 -4.20 7.62 16.27
N GLN A 101 -3.29 6.98 15.52
CA GLN A 101 -2.61 5.76 15.97
C GLN A 101 -1.56 6.09 17.03
N GLU A 102 -0.77 7.15 16.83
CA GLU A 102 0.22 7.61 17.82
C GLU A 102 -0.44 7.92 19.17
N ILE A 103 -1.55 8.67 19.17
CA ILE A 103 -2.28 8.99 20.41
C ILE A 103 -2.80 7.73 21.10
N ARG A 104 -3.23 6.73 20.34
CA ARG A 104 -3.74 5.48 20.92
C ARG A 104 -2.60 4.62 21.47
N ALA A 105 -1.55 4.41 20.68
CA ALA A 105 -0.36 3.65 21.10
C ALA A 105 0.34 4.30 22.31
N ALA A 106 0.36 5.63 22.40
CA ALA A 106 0.91 6.34 23.54
C ALA A 106 0.10 6.17 24.84
N LYS A 107 -1.19 5.83 24.75
CA LYS A 107 -2.09 5.64 25.91
C LYS A 107 -2.30 4.18 26.28
N ASP A 108 -2.20 3.29 25.30
CA ASP A 108 -2.47 1.87 25.43
C ASP A 108 -1.23 1.07 24.97
N PRO A 109 -0.38 0.61 25.90
CA PRO A 109 0.84 -0.10 25.57
C PRO A 109 0.60 -1.50 24.97
N GLU A 110 -0.62 -2.03 25.05
CA GLU A 110 -0.99 -3.28 24.39
C GLU A 110 -1.49 -3.05 22.95
N PHE A 111 -1.73 -1.79 22.56
CA PHE A 111 -2.19 -1.46 21.23
C PHE A 111 -1.05 -1.55 20.21
N GLU A 112 -1.15 -2.53 19.31
CA GLU A 112 -0.14 -2.79 18.30
C GLU A 112 -0.77 -2.99 16.92
N THR A 113 -0.18 -2.38 15.89
CA THR A 113 -0.58 -2.56 14.49
C THR A 113 0.64 -2.79 13.61
N PHE A 114 0.43 -3.19 12.35
CA PHE A 114 1.52 -3.22 11.38
C PHE A 114 2.15 -1.84 11.15
N TYR A 115 1.38 -0.76 11.34
CA TYR A 115 1.91 0.60 11.23
C TYR A 115 2.91 0.89 12.36
N THR A 116 2.56 0.63 13.63
CA THR A 116 3.48 0.89 14.76
C THR A 116 4.74 0.03 14.69
N LYS A 117 4.62 -1.22 14.21
CA LYS A 117 5.77 -2.10 13.93
C LYS A 117 6.71 -1.53 12.87
N ASN A 118 6.18 -0.95 11.80
CA ASN A 118 7.01 -0.34 10.76
C ASN A 118 7.72 0.92 11.24
N ILE A 119 7.13 1.68 12.18
CA ILE A 119 7.81 2.82 12.81
C ILE A 119 9.05 2.34 13.58
N LEU A 120 8.94 1.26 14.36
CA LEU A 120 10.09 0.66 15.07
C LEU A 120 11.19 0.20 14.11
N LEU A 121 10.82 -0.39 12.96
CA LEU A 121 11.81 -0.75 11.93
C LEU A 121 12.51 0.51 11.38
N ASN A 122 11.77 1.58 11.11
CA ASN A 122 12.33 2.84 10.62
C ASN A 122 13.23 3.51 11.69
N GLU A 123 12.90 3.37 12.97
CA GLU A 123 13.73 3.80 14.10
C GLU A 123 15.00 2.97 14.26
N GLY A 124 15.01 1.72 13.82
CA GLY A 124 16.23 0.94 13.65
C GLY A 124 17.07 1.45 12.48
N ILE A 125 16.48 1.52 11.28
CA ILE A 125 17.21 1.85 10.04
C ILE A 125 17.97 3.18 10.16
N ARG A 126 17.34 4.23 10.70
CA ARG A 126 17.91 5.58 10.76
C ARG A 126 19.25 5.64 11.51
N PRO A 127 19.35 5.36 12.82
CA PRO A 127 20.60 5.47 13.58
C PRO A 127 21.65 4.44 13.14
N TRP A 128 21.23 3.24 12.73
CA TRP A 128 22.15 2.20 12.31
C TRP A 128 22.83 2.50 10.98
N MET A 129 22.16 3.18 10.06
CA MET A 129 22.75 3.56 8.77
C MET A 129 23.37 4.96 8.78
N ALA A 130 22.84 5.91 9.57
CA ALA A 130 23.20 7.33 9.46
C ALA A 130 24.70 7.61 9.66
N THR A 131 25.40 6.87 10.53
CA THR A 131 26.84 7.08 10.76
C THR A 131 27.70 6.82 9.52
N GLN A 132 27.30 5.85 8.68
CA GLN A 132 28.00 5.49 7.45
C GLN A 132 27.46 6.25 6.23
N ASP A 133 26.14 6.44 6.16
CA ASP A 133 25.44 7.08 5.03
C ASP A 133 25.56 8.61 5.06
N GLN A 134 25.78 9.19 6.24
CA GLN A 134 25.95 10.64 6.45
C GLN A 134 27.29 10.96 7.12
N PRO A 135 28.44 10.62 6.48
CA PRO A 135 29.76 10.76 7.11
C PRO A 135 30.12 12.22 7.44
N HIS A 136 29.50 13.18 6.75
CA HIS A 136 29.72 14.61 6.97
C HIS A 136 29.11 15.13 8.29
N GLU A 137 28.11 14.42 8.84
CA GLU A 137 27.48 14.77 10.12
C GLU A 137 28.33 14.34 11.33
N ASN A 138 29.39 13.54 11.12
CA ASN A 138 30.28 13.02 12.18
C ASN A 138 29.51 12.39 13.36
N LEU A 139 28.41 11.69 13.06
CA LEU A 139 27.55 11.07 14.07
C LEU A 139 28.29 9.95 14.80
N ILE A 140 28.29 10.01 16.13
CA ILE A 140 28.81 8.96 17.00
C ILE A 140 27.67 8.55 17.93
N PHE A 141 27.11 7.37 17.69
CA PHE A 141 26.09 6.79 18.56
C PHE A 141 26.72 5.71 19.45
N PRO A 142 26.78 5.91 20.78
CA PRO A 142 27.15 4.85 21.72
C PRO A 142 26.23 3.63 21.58
N GLU A 143 26.74 2.43 21.91
CA GLU A 143 25.96 1.19 21.74
C GLU A 143 24.66 1.17 22.55
N GLU A 144 24.66 1.84 23.70
CA GLU A 144 23.51 1.96 24.62
C GLU A 144 22.34 2.77 24.06
N VAL A 145 22.55 3.63 23.06
CA VAL A 145 21.47 4.43 22.44
C VAL A 145 20.96 3.83 21.14
N LEU A 146 21.62 2.79 20.61
CA LEU A 146 21.18 2.12 19.40
C LEU A 146 19.95 1.26 19.71
N PRO A 147 18.81 1.50 19.03
CA PRO A 147 17.61 0.71 19.26
C PRO A 147 17.83 -0.73 18.77
N ARG A 148 17.57 -1.70 19.65
CA ARG A 148 17.62 -3.13 19.38
C ARG A 148 16.44 -3.84 20.02
N GLY A 149 15.95 -4.89 19.35
CA GLY A 149 15.04 -5.85 19.96
C GLY A 149 15.78 -6.75 20.95
N ASN A 150 15.06 -7.55 21.71
CA ASN A 150 15.69 -8.47 22.64
C ASN A 150 16.52 -9.54 21.89
N ALA A 151 17.76 -9.76 22.32
CA ALA A 151 18.69 -10.79 21.84
C ALA A 151 19.25 -10.65 20.40
N LEU A 152 19.01 -9.54 19.70
CA LEU A 152 19.64 -9.17 18.41
C LEU A 152 20.64 -8.04 18.60
#